data_AF-A0A3S0C3R5-F1
#
_entry.id   AF-A0A3S0C3R5-F1
#
_cell.length_a   1.000
_cell.length_b   1.000
_cell.length_c   1.000
_cell.angle_alpha   90.00
_cell.angle_beta   90.00
_cell.angle_gamma   90.00
#
_symmetry.space_group_name_H-M   'P 1'
#
loop_
_entity.id
_entity.type
_entity.pdbx_description
1 polymer ?
#
loop_
_entity_poly.entity_id
_entity_poly.type
_entity_poly.pdbx_seq_one_letter_code
_entity_poly.pdbx_strand_id
1 'polypeptide(L)'
;FQRMLALYEDRVDRTEWPTEETAPLVMSCTRDDLAVTAVHEFGLDDFPTSPIFVPRDPRDPGVDGADGGDGRSRYAGRDPGGHDGWVVVPLLNDSGFRVEVFDAADVGRGPVAVLDAAGATVPFVLHSAWMPRAVPAQERPRLRFADELDRVGELDDDLAACVLEVAAEIDDGVPI
;
A
#
# COMPACT_ATOMS: atom_id res chain seq x y z
N PHE A 1 8.98 -3.72 -18.24
CA PHE A 1 8.48 -5.06 -17.82
C PHE A 1 9.45 -6.20 -18.16
N GLN A 2 9.76 -6.48 -19.43
CA GLN A 2 10.59 -7.64 -19.87
C GLN A 2 11.97 -7.80 -19.19
N ARG A 3 12.67 -6.70 -18.86
CA ARG A 3 13.98 -6.74 -18.16
C ARG A 3 13.88 -7.18 -16.69
N MET A 4 12.83 -6.75 -16.00
CA MET A 4 12.56 -7.15 -14.61
C MET A 4 12.15 -8.63 -14.56
N LEU A 5 11.46 -9.11 -15.59
CA LEU A 5 11.04 -10.50 -15.74
C LEU A 5 12.19 -11.48 -15.98
N ALA A 6 13.32 -11.03 -16.51
CA ALA A 6 14.54 -11.85 -16.62
C ALA A 6 15.07 -12.29 -15.24
N LEU A 7 14.78 -11.53 -14.16
CA LEU A 7 15.14 -11.91 -12.78
C LEU A 7 14.39 -13.16 -12.29
N TYR A 8 13.29 -13.52 -12.96
CA TYR A 8 12.40 -14.63 -12.58
C TYR A 8 12.42 -15.79 -13.59
N GLU A 9 13.36 -15.78 -14.55
CA GLU A 9 13.42 -16.70 -15.70
C GLU A 9 13.28 -18.18 -15.31
N ASP A 10 13.98 -18.63 -14.27
CA ASP A 10 13.95 -20.03 -13.82
C ASP A 10 12.86 -20.30 -12.75
N ARG A 11 12.10 -19.29 -12.35
CA ARG A 11 11.13 -19.37 -11.24
C ARG A 11 9.67 -19.40 -11.69
N VAL A 12 9.39 -19.01 -12.93
CA VAL A 12 8.02 -18.94 -13.46
C VAL A 12 7.98 -19.48 -14.88
N ASP A 13 7.08 -20.41 -15.16
CA ASP A 13 6.85 -20.90 -16.52
C ASP A 13 6.28 -19.77 -17.39
N ARG A 14 7.04 -19.40 -18.42
CA ARG A 14 6.67 -18.32 -19.33
C ARG A 14 5.49 -18.67 -20.24
N THR A 15 5.15 -19.95 -20.41
CA THR A 15 3.96 -20.32 -21.20
C THR A 15 2.66 -20.03 -20.46
N GLU A 16 2.71 -19.83 -19.14
CA GLU A 16 1.57 -19.46 -18.31
C GLU A 16 1.34 -17.93 -18.26
N TRP A 17 2.16 -17.15 -18.96
CA TRP A 17 2.04 -15.70 -18.94
C TRP A 17 0.90 -15.21 -19.84
N PRO A 18 0.19 -14.15 -19.44
CA PRO A 18 -0.75 -13.47 -20.33
C PRO A 18 -0.06 -13.03 -21.61
N THR A 19 -0.68 -13.28 -22.76
CA THR A 19 -0.19 -12.84 -24.07
C THR A 19 -0.45 -11.36 -24.34
N GLU A 20 -1.34 -10.77 -23.54
CA GLU A 20 -1.77 -9.38 -23.62
C GLU A 20 -1.63 -8.72 -22.25
N GLU A 21 -1.55 -7.40 -22.25
CA GLU A 21 -1.54 -6.62 -21.02
C GLU A 21 -2.87 -6.78 -20.28
N THR A 22 -2.81 -7.05 -18.98
CA THR A 22 -3.98 -7.25 -18.14
C THR A 22 -4.17 -6.05 -17.23
N ALA A 23 -5.40 -5.56 -17.14
CA ALA A 23 -5.75 -4.54 -16.18
C ALA A 23 -5.46 -5.02 -14.74
N PRO A 24 -5.04 -4.12 -13.85
CA PRO A 24 -4.84 -4.49 -12.47
C PRO A 24 -6.18 -4.70 -11.76
N LEU A 25 -6.17 -5.56 -10.74
CA LEU A 25 -7.36 -5.99 -10.02
C LEU A 25 -7.22 -5.76 -8.51
N VAL A 26 -8.33 -5.43 -7.85
CA VAL A 26 -8.50 -5.68 -6.41
C VAL A 26 -9.52 -6.79 -6.23
N MET A 27 -9.19 -7.77 -5.38
CA MET A 27 -10.01 -8.96 -5.16
C MET A 27 -10.25 -9.21 -3.68
N SER A 28 -11.45 -9.70 -3.37
CA SER A 28 -11.76 -10.32 -2.08
C SER A 28 -11.68 -11.83 -2.24
N CYS A 29 -11.06 -12.49 -1.27
CA CYS A 29 -10.96 -13.95 -1.23
C CYS A 29 -11.43 -14.48 0.11
N THR A 30 -11.97 -15.70 0.12
CA THR A 30 -12.17 -16.49 1.34
C THR A 30 -10.82 -16.79 1.99
N ARG A 31 -10.80 -16.81 3.33
CA ARG A 31 -9.57 -17.06 4.09
C ARG A 31 -9.01 -18.47 3.90
N ASP A 32 -9.89 -19.47 3.86
CA ASP A 32 -9.50 -20.87 4.01
C ASP A 32 -8.92 -21.48 2.73
N ASP A 33 -9.46 -21.09 1.56
CA ASP A 33 -9.11 -21.66 0.26
C ASP A 33 -8.77 -20.60 -0.80
N LEU A 34 -8.72 -19.32 -0.43
CA LEU A 34 -8.43 -18.20 -1.33
C LEU A 34 -9.38 -18.11 -2.54
N ALA A 35 -10.58 -18.70 -2.43
CA ALA A 35 -11.59 -18.61 -3.46
C ALA A 35 -11.99 -17.14 -3.63
N VAL A 36 -11.88 -16.65 -4.86
CA VAL A 36 -12.25 -15.26 -5.21
C VAL A 36 -13.75 -15.10 -5.06
N THR A 37 -14.17 -14.12 -4.24
CA THR A 37 -15.58 -13.82 -3.96
C THR A 37 -16.06 -12.56 -4.65
N ALA A 38 -15.16 -11.62 -4.92
CA ALA A 38 -15.46 -10.38 -5.63
C ALA A 38 -14.19 -9.86 -6.32
N VAL A 39 -14.35 -9.20 -7.47
CA VAL A 39 -13.26 -8.61 -8.26
C VAL A 39 -13.71 -7.25 -8.75
N HIS A 40 -12.81 -6.27 -8.63
CA HIS A 40 -12.92 -5.00 -9.33
C HIS A 40 -11.69 -4.81 -10.22
N GLU A 41 -11.94 -4.45 -11.47
CA GLU A 41 -10.93 -4.19 -12.49
C GLU A 41 -10.72 -2.69 -12.65
N PHE A 42 -9.47 -2.26 -12.61
CA PHE A 42 -9.08 -0.86 -12.81
C PHE A 42 -8.78 -0.57 -14.29
N GLY A 43 -8.51 0.69 -14.63
CA GLY A 43 -8.02 1.03 -15.96
C GLY A 43 -6.64 0.43 -16.24
N LEU A 44 -6.33 0.15 -17.51
CA LEU A 44 -5.02 -0.38 -17.91
C LEU A 44 -3.85 0.52 -17.49
N ASP A 45 -4.05 1.85 -17.53
CA ASP A 45 -3.05 2.84 -17.15
C ASP A 45 -3.01 3.09 -15.63
N ASP A 46 -3.91 2.49 -14.86
CA ASP A 46 -3.92 2.65 -13.41
C ASP A 46 -2.84 1.79 -12.76
N PHE A 47 -2.14 2.39 -11.81
CA PHE A 47 -1.19 1.71 -10.95
C PHE A 47 -1.72 1.70 -9.51
N PRO A 48 -2.56 0.73 -9.13
CA PRO A 48 -2.99 0.58 -7.75
C PRO A 48 -1.81 0.16 -6.87
N THR A 49 -1.68 0.84 -5.74
CA THR A 49 -0.67 0.54 -4.70
C THR A 49 -1.24 -0.40 -3.65
N SER A 50 -0.51 -0.62 -2.55
CA SER A 50 -0.92 -1.49 -1.45
C SER A 50 -2.35 -1.19 -0.98
N PRO A 51 -3.31 -2.12 -1.14
CA PRO A 51 -4.66 -1.96 -0.61
C PRO A 51 -4.63 -2.01 0.91
N ILE A 52 -5.52 -1.23 1.54
CA ILE A 52 -5.55 -1.03 2.99
C ILE A 52 -6.92 -1.42 3.50
N PHE A 53 -6.99 -2.39 4.41
CA PHE A 53 -8.23 -2.66 5.14
C PHE A 53 -8.41 -1.64 6.26
N VAL A 54 -9.61 -1.03 6.30
CA VAL A 54 -10.04 -0.09 7.33
C VAL A 54 -11.24 -0.71 8.05
N PRO A 55 -11.09 -1.21 9.29
CA PRO A 55 -12.21 -1.75 10.03
C PRO A 55 -13.23 -0.66 10.34
N ARG A 56 -14.51 -1.00 10.36
CA ARG A 56 -15.56 -0.08 10.85
C ARG A 56 -15.29 0.29 12.31
N ASP A 57 -15.38 1.58 12.66
CA ASP A 57 -15.16 2.01 14.05
C ASP A 57 -16.29 1.45 14.92
N PRO A 58 -15.98 0.61 15.93
CA PRO A 58 -17.01 0.09 16.83
C PRO A 58 -17.70 1.18 17.66
N ARG A 59 -17.19 2.42 17.65
CA ARG A 59 -17.72 3.56 18.40
C ARG A 59 -18.53 4.54 17.55
N ASP A 60 -18.80 4.23 16.28
CA ASP A 60 -19.63 5.08 15.43
C ASP A 60 -21.07 5.15 15.97
N PRO A 61 -21.68 6.36 16.04
CA PRO A 61 -23.06 6.50 16.50
C PRO A 61 -24.03 5.70 15.63
N GLY A 62 -24.83 4.82 16.24
CA GLY A 62 -25.75 3.91 15.54
C GLY A 62 -25.25 2.48 15.39
N VAL A 63 -24.11 2.15 15.99
CA VAL A 63 -23.56 0.79 16.07
C VAL A 63 -23.80 0.19 17.46
N ASP A 64 -24.39 -1.02 17.53
CA ASP A 64 -24.59 -1.74 18.80
C ASP A 64 -23.22 -2.02 19.47
N GLY A 65 -23.07 -1.60 20.74
CA GLY A 65 -21.80 -1.68 21.48
C GLY A 65 -20.93 -0.42 21.42
N ALA A 66 -21.39 0.67 20.81
CA ALA A 66 -20.68 1.95 20.73
C ALA A 66 -20.39 2.63 22.08
N ASP A 67 -21.04 2.18 23.16
CA ASP A 67 -20.81 2.61 24.54
C ASP A 67 -19.50 2.05 25.12
N GLY A 68 -18.38 2.11 24.38
CA GLY A 68 -16.99 2.13 24.87
C GLY A 68 -16.54 1.16 25.98
N GLY A 69 -17.32 0.12 26.29
CA GLY A 69 -17.27 -0.58 27.57
C GLY A 69 -16.69 -1.99 27.50
N ASP A 70 -16.43 -2.51 26.31
CA ASP A 70 -15.95 -3.89 26.13
C ASP A 70 -14.42 -4.02 26.04
N GLY A 71 -13.68 -2.91 26.12
CA GLY A 71 -12.22 -2.90 26.03
C GLY A 71 -11.68 -3.31 24.66
N ARG A 72 -12.51 -3.39 23.61
CA ARG A 72 -12.06 -3.76 22.27
C ARG A 72 -11.21 -2.66 21.66
N SER A 73 -10.14 -3.08 21.00
CA SER A 73 -9.28 -2.19 20.25
C SER A 73 -10.06 -1.58 19.09
N ARG A 74 -10.02 -0.25 18.95
CA ARG A 74 -10.54 0.46 17.75
C ARG A 74 -9.92 -0.02 16.42
N TYR A 75 -8.83 -0.79 16.50
CA TYR A 75 -8.14 -1.41 15.37
C TYR A 75 -8.68 -2.80 14.99
N ALA A 76 -9.51 -3.42 15.83
CA ALA A 76 -10.01 -4.78 15.60
C ALA A 76 -11.31 -4.82 14.77
N GLY A 77 -12.08 -3.73 14.73
CA GLY A 77 -13.42 -3.73 14.15
C GLY A 77 -14.38 -4.65 14.93
N ARG A 78 -15.51 -5.00 14.32
CA ARG A 78 -16.53 -5.88 14.94
C ARG A 78 -16.35 -7.35 14.56
N ASP A 79 -15.83 -7.60 13.37
CA ASP A 79 -15.63 -8.94 12.82
C ASP A 79 -14.24 -9.04 12.13
N PRO A 80 -13.17 -9.33 12.90
CA PRO A 80 -11.81 -9.43 12.37
C PRO A 80 -11.71 -10.52 11.29
N GLY A 81 -11.49 -10.12 10.04
CA GLY A 81 -11.43 -11.02 8.88
C GLY A 81 -12.78 -11.27 8.19
N GLY A 82 -13.87 -10.70 8.69
CA GLY A 82 -15.23 -10.88 8.16
C GLY A 82 -15.71 -9.76 7.23
N HIS A 83 -14.78 -9.03 6.59
CA HIS A 83 -15.10 -8.00 5.60
C HIS A 83 -15.97 -6.83 6.11
N ASP A 84 -16.08 -6.60 7.42
CA ASP A 84 -16.80 -5.45 7.99
C ASP A 84 -15.91 -4.20 8.06
N GLY A 85 -15.95 -3.41 6.98
CA GLY A 85 -15.21 -2.18 6.89
C GLY A 85 -15.06 -1.73 5.45
N TRP A 86 -13.91 -1.15 5.15
CA TRP A 86 -13.59 -0.59 3.85
C TRP A 86 -12.27 -1.13 3.35
N VAL A 87 -12.13 -1.21 2.03
CA VAL A 87 -10.84 -1.35 1.38
C VAL A 87 -10.50 -0.02 0.73
N VAL A 88 -9.35 0.55 1.07
CA VAL A 88 -8.86 1.80 0.51
C VAL A 88 -7.69 1.49 -0.42
N VAL A 89 -7.80 1.90 -1.68
CA VAL A 89 -6.79 1.66 -2.71
C VAL A 89 -6.30 3.00 -3.25
N PRO A 90 -5.06 3.41 -2.96
CA PRO A 90 -4.43 4.53 -3.63
C PRO A 90 -3.96 4.11 -5.03
N LEU A 91 -4.27 4.91 -6.04
CA LEU A 91 -3.91 4.70 -7.43
C LEU A 91 -3.08 5.86 -7.95
N LEU A 92 -2.06 5.54 -8.74
CA LEU A 92 -1.31 6.50 -9.53
C LEU A 92 -1.50 6.21 -11.00
N ASN A 93 -1.56 7.25 -11.83
CA ASN A 93 -1.43 7.13 -13.28
C ASN A 93 -0.92 8.46 -13.85
N ASP A 94 -0.83 8.56 -15.18
CA ASP A 94 -0.39 9.79 -15.86
C ASP A 94 -1.32 10.99 -15.64
N SER A 95 -2.55 10.76 -15.17
CA SER A 95 -3.50 11.82 -14.80
C SER A 95 -3.33 12.31 -13.35
N GLY A 96 -2.54 11.61 -12.54
CA GLY A 96 -2.19 12.01 -11.17
C GLY A 96 -2.51 10.94 -10.14
N PHE A 97 -2.97 11.37 -8.97
CA PHE A 97 -3.24 10.52 -7.81
C PHE A 97 -4.72 10.49 -7.48
N ARG A 98 -5.26 9.29 -7.22
CA ARG A 98 -6.60 9.14 -6.66
C ARG A 98 -6.65 8.05 -5.60
N VAL A 99 -7.67 8.10 -4.74
CA VAL A 99 -7.95 7.09 -3.74
C VAL A 99 -9.37 6.60 -3.94
N GLU A 100 -9.50 5.30 -4.15
CA GLU A 100 -10.79 4.64 -4.24
C GLU A 100 -11.09 3.87 -2.95
N VAL A 101 -12.33 3.99 -2.47
CA VAL A 101 -12.82 3.32 -1.27
C VAL A 101 -13.91 2.35 -1.68
N PHE A 102 -13.77 1.09 -1.26
CA PHE A 102 -14.70 0.00 -1.54
C PHE A 102 -15.34 -0.49 -0.25
N ASP A 103 -16.58 -0.98 -0.34
CA ASP A 103 -17.13 -1.81 0.73
C ASP A 103 -16.34 -3.12 0.78
N ALA A 104 -15.74 -3.42 1.94
CA ALA A 104 -14.89 -4.60 2.07
C ALA A 104 -15.66 -5.92 1.88
N ALA A 105 -16.99 -5.91 2.08
CA ALA A 105 -17.86 -7.07 1.88
C ALA A 105 -17.98 -7.47 0.40
N ASP A 106 -17.82 -6.53 -0.54
CA ASP A 106 -17.98 -6.78 -1.97
C ASP A 106 -17.30 -5.66 -2.79
N VAL A 107 -16.00 -5.81 -3.04
CA VAL A 107 -15.24 -4.86 -3.88
C VAL A 107 -15.77 -4.79 -5.31
N GLY A 108 -16.44 -5.84 -5.79
CA GLY A 108 -16.95 -5.93 -7.16
C GLY A 108 -18.12 -4.99 -7.45
N ARG A 109 -18.74 -4.40 -6.43
CA ARG A 109 -19.72 -3.32 -6.58
C ARG A 109 -19.11 -2.01 -7.06
N GLY A 110 -17.78 -1.93 -7.08
CA GLY A 110 -17.04 -0.72 -7.38
C GLY A 110 -16.90 0.21 -6.17
N PRO A 111 -16.25 1.35 -6.36
CA PRO A 111 -15.95 2.27 -5.26
C PRO A 111 -17.23 2.92 -4.73
N VAL A 112 -17.36 2.95 -3.40
CA VAL A 112 -18.40 3.72 -2.69
C VAL A 112 -18.03 5.21 -2.57
N ALA A 113 -16.74 5.53 -2.70
CA ALA A 113 -16.23 6.89 -2.76
C ALA A 113 -14.91 6.95 -3.52
N VAL A 114 -14.67 8.09 -4.19
CA VAL A 114 -13.42 8.39 -4.89
C VAL A 114 -12.97 9.78 -4.47
N LEU A 115 -11.72 9.88 -4.02
CA LEU A 115 -11.02 11.15 -3.82
C LEU A 115 -10.00 11.31 -4.94
N ASP A 116 -10.11 12.38 -5.70
CA ASP A 116 -9.26 12.64 -6.86
C ASP A 116 -8.40 13.89 -6.62
N ALA A 117 -7.11 13.77 -6.91
CA ALA A 117 -6.15 14.87 -6.92
C ALA A 117 -5.48 14.96 -8.30
N ALA A 118 -6.29 15.23 -9.33
CA ALA A 118 -5.85 15.38 -10.71
C ALA A 118 -4.62 16.31 -10.84
N GLY A 119 -3.61 15.82 -11.56
CA GLY A 119 -2.34 16.51 -11.76
C GLY A 119 -1.41 16.55 -10.55
N ALA A 120 -1.78 15.96 -9.40
CA ALA A 120 -0.88 15.84 -8.26
C ALA A 120 0.19 14.77 -8.53
N THR A 121 1.45 15.14 -8.27
CA THR A 121 2.56 14.18 -8.23
C THR A 121 2.77 13.74 -6.79
N VAL A 122 2.68 12.44 -6.54
CA VAL A 122 3.05 11.85 -5.25
C VAL A 122 4.22 10.88 -5.43
N PRO A 123 5.13 10.75 -4.46
CA PRO A 123 6.17 9.74 -4.50
C PRO A 123 5.57 8.34 -4.63
N PHE A 124 6.33 7.43 -5.24
CA PHE A 124 5.93 6.04 -5.35
C PHE A 124 5.68 5.41 -3.97
N VAL A 125 4.50 4.83 -3.76
CA VAL A 125 4.08 4.24 -2.49
C VAL A 125 4.16 2.71 -2.58
N LEU A 126 5.06 2.11 -1.81
CA LEU A 126 5.19 0.65 -1.70
C LEU A 126 4.16 0.07 -0.72
N HIS A 127 4.26 0.46 0.55
CA HIS A 127 3.39 -0.01 1.61
C HIS A 127 2.69 1.16 2.29
N SER A 128 1.43 0.94 2.60
CA SER A 128 0.55 1.90 3.26
C SER A 128 -0.19 1.19 4.39
N ALA A 129 -0.53 1.95 5.43
CA ALA A 129 -1.22 1.42 6.60
C ALA A 129 -2.27 2.41 7.09
N TRP A 130 -3.41 1.88 7.51
CA TRP A 130 -4.44 2.68 8.16
C TRP A 130 -4.05 2.96 9.62
N MET A 131 -4.22 4.21 10.03
CA MET A 131 -4.19 4.61 11.42
C MET A 131 -5.50 5.34 11.76
N PRO A 132 -6.21 4.96 12.83
CA PRO A 132 -7.45 5.61 13.26
C PRO A 132 -7.23 7.05 13.74
N ARG A 133 -5.97 7.46 13.95
CA ARG A 133 -5.59 8.84 14.25
C ARG A 133 -4.29 9.14 13.54
N ALA A 134 -4.27 10.23 12.77
CA ALA A 134 -3.03 10.87 12.36
C ALA A 134 -2.46 11.62 13.56
N VAL A 135 -1.40 11.10 14.16
CA VAL A 135 -0.64 11.79 15.20
C VAL A 135 0.76 12.08 14.66
N PRO A 136 1.36 13.22 15.02
CA PRO A 136 2.76 13.47 14.68
C PRO A 136 3.64 12.30 15.14
N ALA A 137 4.64 11.98 14.33
CA ALA A 137 5.64 10.99 14.71
C ALA A 137 6.27 11.41 16.05
N GLN A 138 6.37 10.48 16.99
CA GLN A 138 7.07 10.74 18.25
C GLN A 138 8.55 11.02 17.95
N GLU A 139 9.11 12.01 18.63
CA GLU A 139 10.57 12.20 18.61
C GLU A 139 11.22 11.02 19.31
N ARG A 140 11.90 10.19 18.52
CA ARG A 140 12.68 9.03 18.93
C ARG A 140 13.99 9.08 18.16
N PRO A 141 15.11 8.58 18.72
CA PRO A 141 16.30 8.34 17.93
C PRO A 141 15.93 7.51 16.70
N ARG A 142 16.17 8.04 15.50
CA ARG A 142 15.96 7.34 14.23
C ARG A 142 17.31 6.78 13.79
N LEU A 143 17.28 5.61 13.17
CA LEU A 143 18.44 5.10 12.46
C LEU A 143 18.76 6.07 11.32
N ARG A 144 19.98 6.58 11.26
CA ARG A 144 20.42 7.39 10.12
C ARG A 144 20.88 6.44 9.03
N PHE A 145 20.66 6.81 7.77
CA PHE A 145 21.18 6.02 6.66
C PHE A 145 22.70 5.85 6.77
N ALA A 146 23.41 6.90 7.18
CA ALA A 146 24.85 6.86 7.43
C ALA A 146 25.29 5.83 8.49
N ASP A 147 24.43 5.49 9.46
CA ASP A 147 24.75 4.51 10.50
C ASP A 147 24.76 3.06 9.97
N GLU A 148 24.19 2.82 8.78
CA GLU A 148 24.09 1.49 8.13
C GLU A 148 25.17 1.27 7.05
N LEU A 149 26.18 2.15 6.97
CA LEU A 149 27.21 2.14 5.92
C LEU A 149 28.55 1.53 6.34
N ASP A 150 28.55 0.66 7.35
CA ASP A 150 29.77 0.06 7.91
C ASP A 150 30.63 -0.70 6.87
N ARG A 151 29.99 -1.24 5.84
CA ARG A 151 30.62 -2.01 4.75
C ARG A 151 30.71 -1.25 3.42
N VAL A 152 30.43 0.04 3.39
CA VAL A 152 30.43 0.82 2.13
C VAL A 152 31.78 0.78 1.40
N GLY A 153 32.87 0.64 2.13
CA GLY A 153 34.23 0.49 1.57
C GLY A 153 34.51 -0.85 0.88
N GLU A 154 33.56 -1.80 0.88
CA GLU A 154 33.64 -3.01 0.07
C GLU A 154 33.13 -2.80 -1.38
N LEU A 155 32.52 -1.66 -1.67
CA LEU A 155 32.09 -1.26 -3.02
C LEU A 155 33.26 -0.67 -3.81
N ASP A 156 33.11 -0.61 -5.13
CA ASP A 156 34.01 0.17 -5.99
C ASP A 156 34.02 1.65 -5.56
N ASP A 157 35.16 2.33 -5.70
CA ASP A 157 35.39 3.68 -5.13
C ASP A 157 34.34 4.71 -5.55
N ASP A 158 33.84 4.63 -6.79
CA ASP A 158 32.83 5.53 -7.34
C ASP A 158 31.44 5.27 -6.73
N LEU A 159 31.08 4.01 -6.52
CA LEU A 159 29.85 3.63 -5.84
C LEU A 159 29.89 3.98 -4.35
N ALA A 160 31.02 3.73 -3.69
CA ALA A 160 31.21 4.10 -2.29
C ALA A 160 31.09 5.62 -2.10
N ALA A 161 31.70 6.42 -2.99
CA ALA A 161 31.60 7.88 -2.98
C ALA A 161 30.15 8.35 -3.18
N CYS A 162 29.43 7.77 -4.15
CA CYS A 162 28.02 8.09 -4.41
C CYS A 162 27.12 7.81 -3.20
N VAL A 163 27.28 6.64 -2.56
CA VAL A 163 26.49 6.28 -1.37
C VAL A 163 26.76 7.23 -0.20
N LEU A 164 28.02 7.65 -0.02
CA LEU A 164 28.40 8.62 1.03
C LEU A 164 27.88 10.03 0.73
N GLU A 165 27.82 10.44 -0.54
CA GLU A 165 27.19 11.69 -0.97
C GLU A 165 25.69 11.70 -0.63
N VAL A 166 24.96 10.65 -0.99
CA VAL A 166 23.54 10.48 -0.63
C VAL A 166 23.34 10.53 0.88
N ALA A 167 24.23 9.90 1.66
CA ALA A 167 24.14 9.94 3.12
C ALA A 167 24.30 11.35 3.69
N ALA A 168 25.20 12.15 3.12
CA ALA A 168 25.36 13.56 3.51
C ALA A 168 24.14 14.40 3.11
N GLU A 169 23.60 14.22 1.91
CA GLU A 169 22.41 14.93 1.44
C GLU A 169 21.17 14.66 2.33
N ILE A 170 20.98 13.40 2.74
CA ILE A 170 19.88 13.01 3.64
C ILE A 170 20.07 13.64 5.03
N ASP A 171 21.28 13.62 5.58
CA ASP A 171 21.58 14.22 6.89
C ASP A 171 21.41 15.75 6.88
N ASP A 172 21.68 16.40 5.73
CA ASP A 172 21.46 17.84 5.51
C ASP A 172 19.99 18.20 5.23
N GLY A 173 19.11 17.20 5.11
CA GLY A 173 17.67 17.39 4.89
C GLY A 173 17.34 17.87 3.47
N VAL A 174 18.21 17.61 2.50
CA VAL A 174 17.92 17.84 1.08
C VAL A 174 16.78 16.90 0.68
N PRO A 175 15.67 17.41 0.12
CA PRO A 175 14.62 16.54 -0.39
C PRO A 175 15.17 15.69 -1.54
N ILE A 176 15.16 14.38 -1.35
CA ILE A 176 15.34 13.37 -2.40
C ILE A 176 14.04 13.19 -3.21
#